data_AF-A0A4R5VLG5-F1
#
_entry.id   AF-A0A4R5VLG5-F1
#
_cell.length_a   1.000
_cell.length_b   1.000
_cell.length_c   1.000
_cell.angle_alpha   90.00
_cell.angle_beta   90.00
_cell.angle_gamma   90.00
#
_symmetry.space_group_name_H-M   'P 1'
#
loop_
_entity.id
_entity.type
_entity.pdbx_description
1 polymer ?
#
loop_
_entity_poly.entity_id
_entity_poly.type
_entity_poly.pdbx_seq_one_letter_code
_entity_poly.pdbx_strand_id
1 'polypeptide(L)' 'MAISGDKKRIVVTIEKDLEPKLRALAEKDNRNLSNYIATLLERHIEENKKDIQ' A
#
# COMPACT_ATOMS: atom_id res chain seq x y z
N MET A 1 7.25 13.68 -6.82
CA MET A 1 7.57 12.90 -8.04
C MET A 1 6.36 12.93 -8.96
N ALA A 2 6.57 13.18 -10.25
CA ALA A 2 5.53 13.04 -11.25
C ALA A 2 5.03 11.59 -11.23
N ILE A 3 3.71 11.43 -11.17
CA ILE A 3 3.08 10.12 -11.31
C ILE A 3 3.08 9.82 -12.81
N SER A 4 3.68 8.70 -13.21
CA SER A 4 3.65 8.24 -14.60
C SER A 4 2.19 8.02 -15.03
N GLY A 5 1.85 8.23 -16.31
CA GLY A 5 0.45 8.27 -16.79
C GLY A 5 -0.36 6.97 -16.56
N ASP A 6 0.33 5.88 -16.22
CA ASP A 6 -0.18 4.56 -15.87
C ASP A 6 -0.57 4.42 -14.38
N LYS A 7 -0.27 5.40 -13.53
CA LYS A 7 -0.53 5.33 -12.08
C LYS A 7 -1.64 6.29 -11.67
N LYS A 8 -2.55 5.81 -10.80
CA LYS A 8 -3.58 6.64 -10.16
C LYS A 8 -3.25 6.86 -8.69
N ARG A 9 -3.49 8.08 -8.19
CA ARG A 9 -3.38 8.40 -6.77
C ARG A 9 -4.72 8.14 -6.08
N ILE A 10 -4.68 7.42 -4.98
CA ILE A 10 -5.81 7.24 -4.07
C ILE A 10 -5.46 7.92 -2.75
N VAL A 11 -6.39 8.69 -2.20
CA VAL A 11 -6.28 9.28 -0.86
C VAL A 11 -7.17 8.45 0.06
N VAL A 12 -6.58 7.88 1.11
CA VAL A 12 -7.29 7.04 2.07
C VAL A 12 -7.23 7.69 3.46
N THR A 13 -8.30 7.54 4.22
CA THR A 13 -8.32 7.90 5.65
C THR A 13 -8.19 6.62 6.45
N ILE A 14 -7.25 6.60 7.39
CA ILE A 14 -7.02 5.47 8.29
C ILE A 14 -7.12 5.96 9.74
N GLU A 15 -7.31 5.03 10.67
CA GLU A 15 -7.24 5.37 12.09
C GLU A 15 -5.85 5.90 12.46
N LYS A 16 -5.83 6.88 13.37
CA LYS A 16 -4.61 7.59 13.74
C LYS A 16 -3.52 6.68 14.32
N ASP A 17 -3.92 5.62 15.01
CA ASP A 17 -3.01 4.64 15.61
C ASP A 17 -2.47 3.61 14.62
N LEU A 18 -3.08 3.48 13.43
CA LEU A 18 -2.59 2.58 12.38
C LEU A 18 -1.36 3.15 11.67
N GLU A 19 -1.29 4.47 11.46
CA GLU A 19 -0.15 5.10 10.77
C GLU A 19 1.22 4.72 11.38
N PRO A 20 1.47 4.87 12.69
CA PRO A 20 2.78 4.52 13.27
C PRO A 20 3.08 3.02 13.18
N LYS A 21 2.06 2.15 13.29
CA LYS A 21 2.23 0.70 13.16
C LYS A 21 2.64 0.32 11.74
N LEU A 22 1.96 0.87 10.73
CA LEU A 22 2.29 0.64 9.33
C LEU A 22 3.66 1.21 8.96
N ARG A 23 4.03 2.37 9.51
CA ARG A 23 5.36 2.97 9.31
C ARG A 23 6.47 2.07 9.88
N ALA A 24 6.29 1.53 11.09
CA ALA A 24 7.26 0.60 11.68
C ALA A 24 7.43 -0.68 10.86
N LEU A 25 6.33 -1.19 10.26
CA LEU A 25 6.40 -2.35 9.36
C LEU A 25 7.09 -2.01 8.04
N ALA A 26 6.82 -0.82 7.48
CA ALA A 26 7.47 -0.35 6.26
C ALA A 26 8.99 -0.19 6.44
N GLU A 27 9.43 0.34 7.59
CA GLU A 27 10.85 0.47 7.95
C GLU A 27 11.53 -0.90 8.05
N LYS A 28 10.88 -1.90 8.67
CA LYS A 28 11.39 -3.29 8.70
C LYS A 28 11.57 -3.89 7.29
N ASP A 29 10.73 -3.47 6.34
CA ASP A 29 10.78 -3.92 4.95
C ASP A 29 11.67 -3.02 4.05
N ASN A 30 12.46 -2.12 4.65
CA ASN A 30 13.33 -1.14 3.98
C ASN A 30 12.60 -0.29 2.92
N ARG A 31 11.35 0.10 3.19
CA ARG A 31 10.48 0.82 2.25
C ARG A 31 9.77 1.99 2.93
N ASN A 32 9.35 2.97 2.13
CA ASN A 32 8.45 4.01 2.63
C ASN A 32 7.02 3.49 2.78
N LEU A 33 6.22 4.17 3.61
CA LEU A 33 4.85 3.77 3.93
C LEU A 33 3.98 3.59 2.68
N SER A 34 4.06 4.50 1.71
CA SER A 34 3.22 4.45 0.51
C SER A 34 3.54 3.24 -0.37
N ASN A 35 4.82 2.91 -0.55
CA ASN A 35 5.26 1.73 -1.29
C ASN A 35 4.90 0.45 -0.55
N TYR A 36 5.04 0.44 0.78
CA TYR A 36 4.65 -0.69 1.61
C TYR A 36 3.16 -1.01 1.46
N ILE A 37 2.29 0.01 1.58
CA ILE A 37 0.84 -0.15 1.39
C ILE A 37 0.52 -0.62 -0.03
N ALA A 38 1.13 -0.01 -1.06
CA ALA A 38 0.91 -0.42 -2.45
C ALA A 38 1.25 -1.90 -2.68
N THR A 39 2.40 -2.37 -2.18
CA THR A 39 2.80 -3.79 -2.29
C THR A 39 1.86 -4.72 -1.52
N LEU A 40 1.36 -4.31 -0.34
CA LEU A 40 0.37 -5.10 0.38
C LEU A 40 -0.93 -5.25 -0.43
N LEU A 41 -1.40 -4.18 -1.06
CA LEU A 41 -2.60 -4.21 -1.90
C LEU A 41 -2.40 -5.07 -3.14
N GLU A 42 -1.24 -4.98 -3.80
CA GLU A 42 -0.88 -5.84 -4.93
C GLU A 42 -0.92 -7.32 -4.52
N ARG A 43 -0.24 -7.69 -3.44
CA ARG A 43 -0.25 -9.08 -2.91
C ARG A 43 -1.65 -9.54 -2.56
N HIS A 44 -2.45 -8.68 -1.91
CA HIS A 44 -3.82 -9.01 -1.57
C HIS A 44 -4.68 -9.31 -2.81
N ILE A 45 -4.50 -8.55 -3.90
CA ILE A 45 -5.15 -8.86 -5.18
C ILE A 45 -4.70 -10.22 -5.70
N GLU A 46 -3.40 -10.55 -5.62
CA GLU A 46 -2.89 -11.84 -6.08
C GLU A 46 -3.49 -13.03 -5.32
N GLU A 47 -3.61 -12.89 -4.00
CA GLU A 47 -4.23 -13.90 -3.12
C GLU A 47 -5.72 -14.09 -3.43
N ASN A 48 -6.40 -13.03 -3.85
CA ASN A 48 -7.84 -13.02 -4.15
C ASN A 48 -8.13 -13.07 -5.66
N LYS A 49 -7.14 -13.42 -6.51
CA LYS A 49 -7.31 -13.47 -7.99
C LYS A 49 -8.51 -14.32 -8.44
N LYS A 50 -8.93 -15.30 -7.63
CA LYS A 50 -10.07 -16.19 -7.92
C LYS A 50 -11.43 -15.52 -7.68
N ASP A 51 -11.51 -14.49 -6.85
CA ASP A 51 -12.75 -13.84 -6.44
C ASP A 51 -13.10 -12.60 -7.29
N ILE A 52 -12.18 -12.19 -8.17
CA ILE A 52 -12.26 -10.95 -8.96
C ILE A 52 -12.14 -11.25 -10.47
N GLN A 53 -12.19 -12.53 -10.88
CA GLN A 53 -12.16 -12.98 -12.27
C GLN A 53 -13.49 -13.58 -12.73
#